data_AF-A0A9P7KKP4-F1
#
_entry.id   AF-A0A9P7KKP4-F1
#
_cell.length_a   1.000
_cell.length_b   1.000
_cell.length_c   1.000
_cell.angle_alpha   90.00
_cell.angle_beta   90.00
_cell.angle_gamma   90.00
#
_symmetry.space_group_name_H-M   'P 1'
#
loop_
_entity.id
_entity.type
_entity.pdbx_description
1 polymer ?
#
loop_
_entity_poly.entity_id
_entity_poly.type
_entity_poly.pdbx_seq_one_letter_code
_entity_poly.pdbx_strand_id
1 'polypeptide(L)'
;MPEYDLRQVELRQEIRAHILSGRVDEATSLLNEHFPTVLSGPVAERTTLPSAEGIRIADAIPYISPTSVEPIHLVLNLRILSFIEACRTIPLPYPVHDPGDTPQQTPIQVDNADPEVSLENQLALLSKAQKLLGLANTLPNARERELYLKELKNVSGLLAYKVPEHSSISKYLTQERREAVADQIHRAILDRTGQPSVSSLELLARHTSTVWSFAHQVGAKPRPGMPIPPTASPTEQKEVETVPPFDLERFLESR
;
A
#
# COMPACT_ATOMS: atom_id res chain seq x y z
N MET A 1 27.44 -1.24 1.01
CA MET A 1 26.42 -0.51 0.24
C MET A 1 27.01 0.85 -0.13
N PRO A 2 27.04 1.24 -1.40
CA PRO A 2 27.40 2.60 -1.81
C PRO A 2 26.49 3.63 -1.12
N GLU A 3 27.02 4.79 -0.70
CA GLU A 3 26.24 5.85 -0.02
C GLU A 3 25.02 6.33 -0.84
N TYR A 4 25.10 6.25 -2.17
CA TYR A 4 24.01 6.59 -3.09
C TYR A 4 22.78 5.68 -2.88
N ASP A 5 22.99 4.40 -2.63
CA ASP A 5 21.90 3.44 -2.43
C ASP A 5 21.19 3.69 -1.08
N LEU A 6 21.93 4.13 -0.05
CA LEU A 6 21.36 4.48 1.25
C LEU A 6 20.44 5.69 1.15
N ARG A 7 20.87 6.77 0.47
CA ARG A 7 20.04 7.96 0.25
C ARG A 7 18.76 7.63 -0.52
N GLN A 8 18.82 6.76 -1.52
CA GLN A 8 17.62 6.32 -2.24
C GLN A 8 16.69 5.47 -1.37
N VAL A 9 17.21 4.68 -0.43
CA VAL A 9 16.39 3.95 0.55
C VAL A 9 15.69 4.93 1.48
N GLU A 10 16.39 5.92 2.02
CA GLU A 10 15.86 6.96 2.91
C GLU A 10 14.73 7.74 2.22
N LEU A 11 14.96 8.24 0.99
CA LEU A 11 13.94 8.96 0.21
C LEU A 11 12.69 8.11 -0.04
N ARG A 12 12.86 6.82 -0.34
CA ARG A 12 11.71 5.91 -0.53
C ARG A 12 10.96 5.66 0.76
N GLN A 13 11.65 5.57 1.90
CA GLN A 13 11.03 5.44 3.21
C GLN A 13 10.27 6.71 3.59
N GLU A 14 10.82 7.89 3.29
CA GLU A 14 10.17 9.18 3.52
C GLU A 14 8.89 9.33 2.69
N ILE A 15 8.95 9.06 1.37
CA ILE A 15 7.76 9.05 0.50
C ILE A 15 6.71 8.09 1.04
N ARG A 16 7.12 6.89 1.44
CA ARG A 16 6.22 5.90 2.05
C ARG A 16 5.59 6.45 3.33
N ALA A 17 6.35 7.05 4.22
CA ALA A 17 5.85 7.61 5.48
C ALA A 17 4.83 8.74 5.23
N HIS A 18 5.05 9.59 4.23
CA HIS A 18 4.08 10.61 3.82
C HIS A 18 2.76 10.00 3.35
N ILE A 19 2.79 8.97 2.50
CA ILE A 19 1.57 8.27 2.04
C ILE A 19 0.85 7.62 3.23
N LEU A 20 1.58 6.93 4.11
CA LEU A 20 1.01 6.21 5.26
C LEU A 20 0.41 7.14 6.32
N SER A 21 0.90 8.38 6.43
CA SER A 21 0.36 9.42 7.30
C SER A 21 -0.76 10.26 6.67
N GLY A 22 -1.14 9.99 5.42
CA GLY A 22 -2.18 10.74 4.70
C GLY A 22 -1.72 12.05 4.06
N ARG A 23 -0.42 12.37 4.13
CA ARG A 23 0.24 13.52 3.50
C ARG A 23 0.57 13.25 2.03
N VAL A 24 -0.46 13.03 1.24
CA VAL A 24 -0.33 12.54 -0.15
C VAL A 24 0.21 13.61 -1.10
N ASP A 25 -0.10 14.88 -0.85
CA ASP A 25 0.34 15.99 -1.70
C ASP A 25 1.85 16.24 -1.54
N GLU A 26 2.39 16.10 -0.31
CA GLU A 26 3.82 16.13 -0.02
C GLU A 26 4.53 14.93 -0.65
N ALA A 27 3.98 13.72 -0.51
CA ALA A 27 4.53 12.52 -1.17
C ALA A 27 4.61 12.69 -2.69
N THR A 28 3.57 13.29 -3.30
CA THR A 28 3.52 13.54 -4.75
C THR A 28 4.57 14.57 -5.16
N SER A 29 4.84 15.58 -4.32
CA SER A 29 5.87 16.58 -4.58
C SER A 29 7.27 15.97 -4.54
N LEU A 30 7.57 15.17 -3.51
CA LEU A 30 8.82 14.41 -3.41
C LEU A 30 9.03 13.43 -4.58
N LEU A 31 7.95 12.78 -5.04
CA LEU A 31 7.99 11.91 -6.22
C LEU A 31 8.35 12.68 -7.49
N ASN A 32 7.79 13.87 -7.70
CA ASN A 32 8.11 14.69 -8.87
C ASN A 32 9.54 15.23 -8.81
N GLU A 33 10.06 15.52 -7.61
CA GLU A 33 11.41 16.03 -7.40
C GLU A 33 12.48 14.94 -7.61
N HIS A 34 12.33 13.78 -6.99
CA HIS A 34 13.36 12.74 -6.96
C HIS A 34 13.13 11.59 -7.94
N PHE A 35 11.88 11.33 -8.33
CA PHE A 35 11.49 10.20 -9.19
C PHE A 35 10.49 10.60 -10.30
N PRO A 36 10.77 11.64 -11.12
CA PRO A 36 9.78 12.20 -12.07
C PRO A 36 9.29 11.17 -13.10
N THR A 37 10.11 10.17 -13.43
CA THR A 37 9.77 9.10 -14.38
C THR A 37 8.70 8.14 -13.86
N VAL A 38 8.39 8.15 -12.56
CA VAL A 38 7.34 7.30 -11.97
C VAL A 38 5.95 7.80 -12.35
N LEU A 39 5.72 9.12 -12.30
CA LEU A 39 4.42 9.73 -12.58
C LEU A 39 4.30 10.28 -14.01
N SER A 40 5.41 10.59 -14.67
CA SER A 40 5.43 11.15 -16.04
C SER A 40 6.16 10.27 -17.05
N GLY A 41 6.55 9.05 -16.67
CA GLY A 41 7.27 8.15 -17.57
C GLY A 41 6.46 7.79 -18.82
N PRO A 42 7.14 7.47 -19.94
CA PRO A 42 6.44 6.95 -21.11
C PRO A 42 5.68 5.69 -20.72
N VAL A 43 4.46 5.55 -21.28
CA VAL A 43 3.71 4.30 -21.27
C VAL A 43 4.58 3.32 -22.04
N ALA A 44 5.35 2.50 -21.32
CA ALA A 44 6.16 1.50 -21.96
C ALA A 44 5.18 0.56 -22.67
N GLU A 45 5.29 0.43 -24.00
CA GLU A 45 4.66 -0.64 -24.76
C GLU A 45 5.29 -1.97 -24.32
N ARG A 46 4.95 -2.44 -23.11
CA ARG A 46 5.33 -3.77 -22.66
C ARG A 46 4.31 -4.71 -23.28
N THR A 47 4.82 -5.59 -24.16
CA THR A 47 4.10 -6.72 -24.73
C THR A 47 3.25 -7.38 -23.65
N THR A 48 1.94 -7.39 -23.89
CA THR A 48 0.95 -8.04 -23.05
C THR A 48 1.33 -9.51 -22.85
N LEU A 49 1.98 -9.83 -21.74
CA LEU A 49 1.79 -11.14 -21.13
C LEU A 49 0.33 -11.18 -20.66
N PRO A 50 -0.38 -12.30 -20.83
CA PRO A 50 -1.77 -12.40 -20.41
C PRO A 50 -1.81 -12.11 -18.91
N SER A 51 -2.37 -10.94 -18.58
CA SER A 51 -2.74 -10.55 -17.22
C SER A 51 -3.46 -11.73 -16.61
N ALA A 52 -2.89 -12.28 -15.53
CA ALA A 52 -3.48 -13.39 -14.79
C ALA A 52 -4.96 -13.08 -14.57
N GLU A 53 -5.80 -13.86 -15.24
CA GLU A 53 -7.24 -13.76 -15.19
C GLU A 53 -7.70 -14.02 -13.75
N GLY A 54 -8.57 -13.14 -13.26
CA GLY A 54 -9.49 -13.46 -12.18
C GLY A 54 -8.96 -13.31 -10.75
N ILE A 55 -8.73 -12.07 -10.31
CA ILE A 55 -9.00 -11.77 -8.90
C ILE A 55 -10.52 -11.58 -8.77
N ARG A 56 -11.18 -12.61 -8.26
CA ARG A 56 -12.59 -12.56 -7.84
C ARG A 56 -12.73 -11.43 -6.81
N ILE A 57 -13.53 -10.42 -7.14
CA ILE A 57 -13.94 -9.39 -6.18
C ILE A 57 -14.94 -10.05 -5.23
N ALA A 58 -14.44 -10.53 -4.08
CA ALA A 58 -15.25 -10.88 -2.93
C ALA A 58 -14.87 -9.89 -1.81
N ASP A 59 -15.68 -8.83 -1.66
CA ASP A 59 -15.93 -7.98 -0.48
C ASP A 59 -14.82 -7.55 0.50
N ALA A 60 -13.54 -7.87 0.29
CA ALA A 60 -12.40 -7.45 1.11
C ALA A 60 -11.39 -6.69 0.22
N ILE A 61 -11.01 -5.47 0.62
CA ILE A 61 -10.47 -4.38 -0.21
C ILE A 61 -9.32 -4.80 -1.15
N PRO A 62 -9.50 -4.67 -2.48
CA PRO A 62 -8.41 -4.32 -3.37
C PRO A 62 -8.83 -3.10 -4.21
N TYR A 63 -8.23 -1.94 -3.97
CA TYR A 63 -8.40 -0.81 -4.88
C TYR A 63 -7.89 -1.18 -6.30
N ILE A 64 -8.29 -0.44 -7.32
CA ILE A 64 -8.10 -0.88 -8.72
C ILE A 64 -6.60 -0.90 -9.08
N SER A 65 -6.16 -2.01 -9.65
CA SER A 65 -4.81 -2.23 -10.18
C SER A 65 -3.67 -2.06 -9.15
N PRO A 66 -3.67 -2.77 -7.99
CA PRO A 66 -2.69 -2.59 -6.92
C PRO A 66 -1.27 -3.06 -7.31
N THR A 67 -1.17 -3.81 -8.41
CA THR A 67 0.08 -4.32 -8.96
C THR A 67 0.54 -3.54 -10.19
N SER A 68 -0.27 -2.60 -10.70
CA SER A 68 0.12 -1.84 -11.89
C SER A 68 1.18 -0.80 -11.54
N VAL A 69 2.20 -0.71 -12.38
CA VAL A 69 3.28 0.29 -12.31
C VAL A 69 3.13 1.36 -13.40
N GLU A 70 1.98 1.40 -14.08
CA GLU A 70 1.73 2.37 -15.14
C GLU A 70 1.45 3.77 -14.56
N PRO A 71 2.10 4.83 -15.07
CA PRO A 71 2.01 6.18 -14.49
C PRO A 71 0.58 6.70 -14.36
N ILE A 72 -0.28 6.42 -15.34
CA ILE A 72 -1.68 6.88 -15.32
C ILE A 72 -2.46 6.26 -14.15
N HIS A 73 -2.22 4.99 -13.82
CA HIS A 73 -2.81 4.32 -12.67
C HIS A 73 -2.25 4.86 -11.35
N LEU A 74 -0.93 5.09 -11.28
CA LEU A 74 -0.29 5.63 -10.09
C LEU A 74 -0.81 7.04 -9.76
N VAL A 75 -0.89 7.91 -10.76
CA VAL A 75 -1.42 9.27 -10.61
C VAL A 75 -2.89 9.22 -10.18
N LEU A 76 -3.70 8.38 -10.81
CA LEU A 76 -5.13 8.28 -10.46
C LEU A 76 -5.32 7.77 -9.02
N ASN A 77 -4.59 6.72 -8.62
CA ASN A 77 -4.66 6.16 -7.27
C ASN A 77 -4.19 7.14 -6.19
N LEU A 78 -3.10 7.88 -6.43
CA LEU A 78 -2.65 8.95 -5.52
C LEU A 78 -3.71 10.06 -5.39
N ARG A 79 -4.32 10.47 -6.51
CA ARG A 79 -5.37 11.51 -6.47
C ARG A 79 -6.63 11.03 -5.76
N ILE A 80 -7.03 9.77 -5.95
CA ILE A 80 -8.16 9.17 -5.22
C ILE A 80 -7.84 9.14 -3.72
N LEU A 81 -6.61 8.75 -3.33
CA LEU A 81 -6.20 8.75 -1.93
C LEU A 81 -6.19 10.18 -1.35
N SER A 82 -5.61 11.17 -2.04
CA SER A 82 -5.65 12.58 -1.62
C SER A 82 -7.08 13.10 -1.44
N PHE A 83 -8.02 12.69 -2.29
CA PHE A 83 -9.44 13.02 -2.13
C PHE A 83 -10.07 12.35 -0.91
N ILE A 84 -9.81 11.06 -0.69
CA ILE A 84 -10.28 10.32 0.49
C ILE A 84 -9.77 10.97 1.78
N GLU A 85 -8.48 11.32 1.83
CA GLU A 85 -7.87 11.97 2.98
C GLU A 85 -8.43 13.38 3.21
N ALA A 86 -8.75 14.12 2.14
CA ALA A 86 -9.42 15.41 2.26
C ALA A 86 -10.87 15.30 2.77
N CYS A 87 -11.53 14.15 2.59
CA CYS A 87 -12.85 13.87 3.13
C CYS A 87 -12.83 13.43 4.60
N ARG A 88 -11.66 13.11 5.19
CA ARG A 88 -11.58 12.69 6.59
C ARG A 88 -11.93 13.84 7.53
N THR A 89 -12.71 13.50 8.55
CA THR A 89 -12.99 14.39 9.68
C THR A 89 -12.20 13.98 10.91
N ILE A 90 -11.84 12.68 11.00
CA ILE A 90 -11.03 12.12 12.07
C ILE A 90 -9.68 11.70 11.46
N PRO A 91 -8.57 12.37 11.82
CA PRO A 91 -7.24 11.98 11.38
C PRO A 91 -6.90 10.57 11.87
N LEU A 92 -6.35 9.75 10.97
CA LEU A 92 -5.83 8.42 11.31
C LEU A 92 -4.31 8.54 11.55
N PRO A 93 -3.83 8.41 12.80
CA PRO A 93 -2.42 8.58 13.14
C PRO A 93 -1.54 7.47 12.54
N TYR A 94 -0.31 7.84 12.17
CA TYR A 94 0.72 6.92 11.71
C TYR A 94 2.10 7.39 12.23
N PRO A 95 2.96 6.49 12.76
CA PRO A 95 2.76 5.05 12.91
C PRO A 95 1.63 4.74 13.90
N VAL A 96 0.96 3.60 13.70
CA VAL A 96 -0.02 3.07 14.67
C VAL A 96 0.78 2.66 15.90
N HIS A 97 1.00 3.57 16.83
CA HIS A 97 1.71 3.27 18.08
C HIS A 97 0.93 2.23 18.88
N ASP A 98 1.66 1.36 19.60
CA ASP A 98 1.11 0.43 20.59
C ASP A 98 0.14 1.15 21.55
N PRO A 99 -0.87 0.45 22.10
CA PRO A 99 -1.92 1.02 22.96
C PRO A 99 -1.43 1.55 24.34
N GLY A 100 -0.17 1.98 24.47
CA GLY A 100 0.45 2.47 25.69
C GLY A 100 0.87 3.96 25.67
N ASP A 101 1.08 4.59 24.52
CA ASP A 101 1.48 6.00 24.43
C ASP A 101 0.44 6.80 23.66
N THR A 102 -0.55 7.30 24.39
CA THR A 102 -1.45 8.34 23.89
C THR A 102 -0.84 9.70 24.22
N PRO A 103 -0.25 10.46 23.29
CA PRO A 103 -0.29 11.90 23.43
C PRO A 103 -1.77 12.29 23.37
N GLN A 104 -2.24 12.98 24.42
CA GLN A 104 -3.54 13.64 24.45
C GLN A 104 -3.64 14.59 23.25
N GLN A 105 -4.13 14.11 22.12
CA GLN A 105 -4.66 14.96 21.08
C GLN A 105 -6.14 15.11 21.40
N THR A 106 -6.46 16.30 21.93
CA THR A 106 -7.84 16.78 22.07
C THR A 106 -8.60 16.50 20.79
N PRO A 107 -9.79 15.89 20.85
CA PRO A 107 -10.70 15.87 19.72
C PRO A 107 -10.85 17.31 19.25
N ILE A 108 -10.56 17.59 17.98
CA ILE A 108 -11.03 18.82 17.36
C ILE A 108 -12.55 18.69 17.38
N GLN A 109 -13.18 19.23 18.42
CA GLN A 109 -14.62 19.40 18.47
C GLN A 109 -14.97 20.36 17.35
N VAL A 110 -15.52 19.82 16.25
CA VAL A 110 -16.01 20.57 15.09
C VAL A 110 -17.35 21.26 15.42
N ASP A 111 -17.49 21.80 16.63
CA ASP A 111 -18.69 22.51 17.08
C ASP A 111 -18.57 24.04 16.91
N ASN A 112 -17.43 24.54 16.40
CA ASN A 112 -17.22 25.97 16.12
C ASN A 112 -16.45 26.20 14.80
N ALA A 113 -16.80 25.48 13.72
CA ALA A 113 -16.32 25.87 12.39
C ALA A 113 -17.23 26.98 11.84
N ASP A 114 -16.67 28.15 11.53
CA ASP A 114 -17.39 29.21 10.84
C ASP A 114 -18.06 28.63 9.57
N PRO A 115 -19.36 28.93 9.34
CA PRO A 115 -20.12 28.34 8.23
C PRO A 115 -19.52 28.68 6.85
N GLU A 116 -18.80 29.79 6.73
CA GLU A 116 -18.09 30.17 5.49
C GLU A 116 -16.91 29.23 5.18
N VAL A 117 -16.10 28.88 6.19
CA VAL A 117 -14.95 27.97 6.04
C VAL A 117 -15.42 26.56 5.69
N SER A 118 -16.58 26.14 6.23
CA SER A 118 -17.20 24.85 5.88
C SER A 118 -17.66 24.79 4.42
N LEU A 119 -18.19 25.89 3.87
CA LEU A 119 -18.66 25.93 2.49
C LEU A 119 -17.49 25.93 1.50
N GLU A 120 -16.45 26.71 1.78
CA GLU A 120 -15.24 26.77 0.94
C GLU A 120 -14.56 25.39 0.86
N ASN A 121 -14.46 24.69 2.00
CA ASN A 121 -13.93 23.33 2.06
C ASN A 121 -14.78 22.34 1.24
N GLN A 122 -16.11 22.45 1.29
CA GLN A 122 -17.01 21.64 0.47
C GLN A 122 -16.85 21.92 -1.04
N LEU A 123 -16.70 23.18 -1.43
CA LEU A 123 -16.45 23.56 -2.83
C LEU A 123 -15.09 23.05 -3.32
N ALA A 124 -14.06 23.12 -2.48
CA ALA A 124 -12.74 22.56 -2.78
C ALA A 124 -12.80 21.04 -3.00
N LEU A 125 -13.55 20.32 -2.16
CA LEU A 125 -13.78 18.87 -2.32
C LEU A 125 -14.52 18.53 -3.60
N LEU A 126 -15.57 19.28 -3.94
CA LEU A 126 -16.29 19.11 -5.21
C LEU A 126 -15.39 19.36 -6.43
N SER A 127 -14.53 20.39 -6.37
CA SER A 127 -13.55 20.65 -7.43
C SER A 127 -12.55 19.49 -7.56
N LYS A 128 -12.06 18.93 -6.44
CA LYS A 128 -11.19 17.74 -6.44
C LYS A 128 -11.89 16.54 -7.09
N ALA A 129 -13.15 16.29 -6.74
CA ALA A 129 -13.95 15.19 -7.31
C ALA A 129 -14.19 15.36 -8.82
N GLN A 130 -14.48 16.57 -9.29
CA GLN A 130 -14.65 16.86 -10.72
C GLN A 130 -13.36 16.64 -11.52
N LYS A 131 -12.21 17.09 -10.99
CA LYS A 131 -10.89 16.85 -11.61
C LYS A 131 -10.59 15.35 -11.71
N LEU A 132 -10.88 14.59 -10.66
CA LEU A 132 -10.74 13.13 -10.64
C LEU A 132 -11.58 12.43 -11.72
N LEU A 133 -12.84 12.85 -11.86
CA LEU A 133 -13.72 12.32 -12.89
C LEU A 133 -13.18 12.62 -14.30
N GLY A 134 -12.65 13.84 -14.50
CA GLY A 134 -11.96 14.22 -15.73
C GLY A 134 -10.81 13.27 -16.05
N LEU A 135 -9.93 13.00 -15.08
CA LEU A 135 -8.79 12.10 -15.25
C LEU A 135 -9.23 10.66 -15.57
N ALA A 136 -10.21 10.11 -14.86
CA ALA A 136 -10.70 8.76 -15.14
C ALA A 136 -11.28 8.63 -16.55
N ASN A 137 -11.94 9.67 -17.07
CA ASN A 137 -12.47 9.66 -18.44
C ASN A 137 -11.37 9.66 -19.53
N THR A 138 -10.16 10.12 -19.21
CA THR A 138 -9.02 10.10 -20.14
C THR A 138 -8.33 8.75 -20.28
N LEU A 139 -8.69 7.74 -19.46
CA LEU A 139 -8.11 6.41 -19.53
C LEU A 139 -8.35 5.75 -20.91
N PRO A 140 -7.31 5.19 -21.55
CA PRO A 140 -7.43 4.59 -22.89
C PRO A 140 -8.19 3.26 -22.87
N ASN A 141 -8.04 2.48 -21.79
CA ASN A 141 -8.68 1.18 -21.67
C ASN A 141 -10.11 1.30 -21.12
N ALA A 142 -11.09 0.89 -21.92
CA ALA A 142 -12.51 0.99 -21.56
C ALA A 142 -12.88 0.15 -20.32
N ARG A 143 -12.26 -1.03 -20.13
CA ARG A 143 -12.56 -1.90 -18.97
C ARG A 143 -12.04 -1.31 -17.67
N GLU A 144 -10.80 -0.84 -17.66
CA GLU A 144 -10.20 -0.17 -16.49
C GLU A 144 -10.94 1.12 -16.16
N ARG A 145 -11.30 1.90 -17.19
CA ARG A 145 -12.12 3.10 -17.02
C ARG A 145 -13.43 2.81 -16.31
N GLU A 146 -14.16 1.77 -16.71
CA GLU A 146 -15.43 1.41 -16.06
C GLU A 146 -15.23 1.05 -14.58
N LEU A 147 -14.16 0.29 -14.26
CA LEU A 147 -13.80 -0.02 -12.88
C LEU A 147 -13.54 1.27 -12.10
N TYR A 148 -12.69 2.18 -12.61
CA TYR A 148 -12.35 3.42 -11.91
C TYR A 148 -13.55 4.33 -11.73
N LEU A 149 -14.47 4.40 -12.70
CA LEU A 149 -15.72 5.14 -12.55
C LEU A 149 -16.62 4.55 -11.45
N LYS A 150 -16.67 3.23 -11.32
CA LYS A 150 -17.40 2.56 -10.23
C LYS A 150 -16.77 2.87 -8.87
N GLU A 151 -15.45 2.82 -8.77
CA GLU A 151 -14.75 3.20 -7.54
C GLU A 151 -14.98 4.68 -7.19
N LEU A 152 -14.82 5.59 -8.15
CA LEU A 152 -15.08 7.01 -7.97
C LEU A 152 -16.51 7.30 -7.52
N LYS A 153 -17.51 6.59 -8.05
CA LYS A 153 -18.88 6.71 -7.55
C LYS A 153 -18.98 6.40 -6.06
N ASN A 154 -18.34 5.32 -5.60
CA ASN A 154 -18.36 4.95 -4.18
C ASN A 154 -17.60 5.96 -3.31
N VAL A 155 -16.44 6.43 -3.77
CA VAL A 155 -15.60 7.38 -3.03
C VAL A 155 -16.25 8.77 -2.99
N SER A 156 -16.91 9.20 -4.07
CA SER A 156 -17.69 10.45 -4.09
C SER A 156 -18.85 10.44 -3.09
N GLY A 157 -19.36 9.26 -2.74
CA GLY A 157 -20.35 9.07 -1.68
C GLY A 157 -19.88 9.52 -0.30
N LEU A 158 -18.56 9.66 -0.05
CA LEU A 158 -18.03 10.18 1.22
C LEU A 158 -18.54 11.60 1.52
N LEU A 159 -18.76 12.41 0.48
CA LEU A 159 -19.25 13.79 0.61
C LEU A 159 -20.68 13.89 1.16
N ALA A 160 -21.46 12.81 1.08
CA ALA A 160 -22.83 12.80 1.59
C ALA A 160 -22.89 12.67 3.13
N TYR A 161 -21.80 12.26 3.77
CA TYR A 161 -21.74 12.02 5.21
C TYR A 161 -20.98 13.14 5.92
N LYS A 162 -21.53 13.63 7.03
CA LYS A 162 -20.85 14.61 7.89
C LYS A 162 -19.62 14.01 8.59
N VAL A 163 -19.69 12.73 8.96
CA VAL A 163 -18.60 11.95 9.56
C VAL A 163 -18.49 10.64 8.77
N PRO A 164 -17.67 10.58 7.72
CA PRO A 164 -17.62 9.42 6.83
C PRO A 164 -17.00 8.16 7.47
N GLU A 165 -16.29 8.28 8.59
CA GLU A 165 -15.65 7.18 9.33
C GLU A 165 -16.65 6.20 9.97
N HIS A 166 -17.85 6.68 10.32
CA HIS A 166 -18.93 5.82 10.85
C HIS A 166 -19.91 5.34 9.77
N SER A 167 -19.63 5.65 8.51
CA SER A 167 -20.49 5.32 7.39
C SER A 167 -20.31 3.88 6.90
N SER A 168 -21.24 3.41 6.06
CA SER A 168 -21.15 2.14 5.33
C SER A 168 -19.98 2.10 4.32
N ILE A 169 -19.44 3.26 3.96
CA ILE A 169 -18.28 3.42 3.06
C ILE A 169 -16.98 3.74 3.82
N SER A 170 -16.98 3.64 5.15
CA SER A 170 -15.80 3.79 6.01
C SER A 170 -14.64 2.88 5.63
N LYS A 171 -14.91 1.76 4.94
CA LYS A 171 -13.90 0.86 4.37
C LYS A 171 -12.87 1.54 3.46
N TYR A 172 -13.19 2.68 2.84
CA TYR A 172 -12.21 3.44 2.03
C TYR A 172 -11.23 4.25 2.88
N LEU A 173 -11.54 4.44 4.16
CA LEU A 173 -10.80 5.25 5.14
C LEU A 173 -9.90 4.38 6.05
N THR A 174 -9.63 3.11 5.68
CA THR A 174 -8.75 2.23 6.45
C THR A 174 -7.28 2.49 6.15
N GLN A 175 -6.39 2.09 7.08
CA GLN A 175 -4.94 2.15 6.88
C GLN A 175 -4.48 1.27 5.72
N GLU A 176 -5.12 0.11 5.53
CA GLU A 176 -4.83 -0.86 4.48
C GLU A 176 -4.78 -0.22 3.08
N ARG A 177 -5.66 0.74 2.80
CA ARG A 177 -5.65 1.46 1.52
C ARG A 177 -4.40 2.33 1.35
N ARG A 178 -3.96 3.03 2.42
CA ARG A 178 -2.73 3.83 2.39
C ARG A 178 -1.52 2.94 2.15
N GLU A 179 -1.47 1.81 2.84
CA GLU A 179 -0.39 0.81 2.71
C GLU A 179 -0.30 0.27 1.30
N ALA A 180 -1.44 -0.11 0.73
CA ALA A 180 -1.46 -0.74 -0.57
C ALA A 180 -1.06 0.26 -1.69
N VAL A 181 -1.48 1.54 -1.59
CA VAL A 181 -0.98 2.60 -2.49
C VAL A 181 0.52 2.85 -2.28
N ALA A 182 0.99 2.89 -1.03
CA ALA A 182 2.40 3.09 -0.73
C ALA A 182 3.28 1.94 -1.29
N ASP A 183 2.81 0.71 -1.20
CA ASP A 183 3.45 -0.47 -1.80
C ASP A 183 3.48 -0.37 -3.32
N GLN A 184 2.39 0.05 -3.95
CA GLN A 184 2.33 0.24 -5.40
C GLN A 184 3.32 1.30 -5.88
N ILE A 185 3.38 2.46 -5.21
CA ILE A 185 4.38 3.50 -5.50
C ILE A 185 5.79 2.96 -5.30
N HIS A 186 6.05 2.24 -4.22
CA HIS A 186 7.36 1.66 -3.96
C HIS A 186 7.80 0.69 -5.07
N ARG A 187 6.90 -0.18 -5.53
CA ARG A 187 7.15 -1.09 -6.67
C ARG A 187 7.42 -0.31 -7.95
N ALA A 188 6.68 0.76 -8.20
CA ALA A 188 6.88 1.59 -9.39
C ALA A 188 8.24 2.33 -9.37
N ILE A 189 8.67 2.83 -8.20
CA ILE A 189 10.01 3.42 -8.05
C ILE A 189 11.09 2.37 -8.35
N LEU A 190 10.95 1.17 -7.79
CA LEU A 190 11.88 0.06 -8.05
C LEU A 190 11.94 -0.30 -9.54
N ASP A 191 10.79 -0.48 -10.20
CA ASP A 191 10.71 -0.80 -11.63
C ASP A 191 11.38 0.29 -12.50
N ARG A 192 11.15 1.57 -12.21
CA ARG A 192 11.73 2.69 -12.98
C ARG A 192 13.21 2.93 -12.71
N THR A 193 13.71 2.54 -11.53
CA THR A 193 15.13 2.60 -11.18
C THR A 193 15.90 1.34 -11.58
N GLY A 194 15.24 0.35 -12.19
CA GLY A 194 15.84 -0.92 -12.60
C GLY A 194 16.18 -1.84 -11.44
N GLN A 195 15.63 -1.59 -10.26
CA GLN A 195 15.81 -2.41 -9.07
C GLN A 195 14.71 -3.48 -8.96
N PRO A 196 15.02 -4.69 -8.50
CA PRO A 196 14.02 -5.74 -8.35
C PRO A 196 13.02 -5.38 -7.24
N SER A 197 11.72 -5.56 -7.52
CA SER A 197 10.64 -5.34 -6.54
C SER A 197 10.61 -6.38 -5.42
N VAL A 198 11.20 -7.55 -5.66
CA VAL A 198 11.29 -8.68 -4.73
C VAL A 198 12.76 -8.91 -4.42
N SER A 199 13.10 -9.11 -3.15
CA SER A 199 14.49 -9.39 -2.77
C SER A 199 14.93 -10.75 -3.34
N SER A 200 16.21 -10.88 -3.72
CA SER A 200 16.74 -12.16 -4.21
C SER A 200 16.59 -13.30 -3.19
N LEU A 201 16.66 -12.96 -1.89
CA LEU A 201 16.46 -13.90 -0.80
C LEU A 201 15.01 -14.38 -0.73
N GLU A 202 14.04 -13.48 -0.86
CA GLU A 202 12.62 -13.84 -0.92
C GLU A 202 12.32 -14.72 -2.14
N LEU A 203 12.87 -14.37 -3.31
CA LEU A 203 12.71 -15.18 -4.52
C LEU A 203 13.27 -16.60 -4.31
N LEU A 204 14.46 -16.71 -3.71
CA LEU A 204 15.07 -17.99 -3.39
C LEU A 204 14.25 -18.78 -2.35
N ALA A 205 13.72 -18.11 -1.33
CA ALA A 205 12.87 -18.71 -0.30
C ALA A 205 11.56 -19.25 -0.91
N ARG A 206 10.88 -18.46 -1.76
CA ARG A 206 9.68 -18.90 -2.48
C ARG A 206 9.98 -20.07 -3.40
N HIS A 207 11.05 -19.98 -4.20
CA HIS A 207 11.47 -21.05 -5.10
C HIS A 207 11.75 -22.35 -4.34
N THR A 208 12.57 -22.29 -3.30
CA THR A 208 12.89 -23.46 -2.46
C THR A 208 11.66 -24.04 -1.78
N SER A 209 10.75 -23.20 -1.26
CA SER A 209 9.46 -23.64 -0.71
C SER A 209 8.61 -24.37 -1.74
N THR A 210 8.50 -23.85 -2.97
CA THR A 210 7.71 -24.51 -4.04
C THR A 210 8.32 -25.84 -4.49
N VAL A 211 9.64 -25.88 -4.69
CA VAL A 211 10.36 -27.11 -5.03
C VAL A 211 10.20 -28.15 -3.94
N TRP A 212 10.27 -27.73 -2.68
CA TRP A 212 10.05 -28.61 -1.53
C TRP A 212 8.63 -29.17 -1.50
N SER A 213 7.60 -28.32 -1.63
CA SER A 213 6.21 -28.76 -1.68
C SER A 213 5.96 -29.72 -2.85
N PHE A 214 6.53 -29.46 -4.02
CA PHE A 214 6.41 -30.34 -5.18
C PHE A 214 7.13 -31.68 -4.97
N ALA A 215 8.36 -31.67 -4.45
CA ALA A 215 9.11 -32.88 -4.14
C ALA A 215 8.38 -33.76 -3.11
N HIS A 216 7.73 -33.14 -2.11
CA HIS A 216 6.89 -33.83 -1.15
C HIS A 216 5.65 -34.47 -1.80
N GLN A 217 4.96 -33.76 -2.70
CA GLN A 217 3.82 -34.31 -3.45
C GLN A 217 4.19 -35.51 -4.32
N VAL A 218 5.39 -35.51 -4.90
CA VAL A 218 5.91 -36.61 -5.74
C VAL A 218 6.48 -37.77 -4.90
N GLY A 219 6.49 -37.66 -3.57
CA GLY A 219 6.99 -38.70 -2.67
C GLY A 219 8.51 -38.88 -2.72
N ALA A 220 9.25 -37.84 -3.14
CA ALA A 220 10.70 -37.86 -3.17
C ALA A 220 11.24 -37.98 -1.73
N LYS A 221 11.94 -39.08 -1.44
CA LYS A 221 12.56 -39.28 -0.13
C LYS A 221 13.77 -38.35 0.00
N PRO A 222 13.91 -37.62 1.12
CA PRO A 222 15.10 -36.84 1.38
C PRO A 222 16.32 -37.78 1.44
N ARG A 223 17.46 -37.31 0.92
CA ARG A 223 18.72 -38.06 1.04
C ARG A 223 19.06 -38.22 2.53
N PRO A 224 19.52 -39.40 2.97
CA PRO A 224 19.88 -39.63 4.37
C PRO A 224 20.98 -38.66 4.80
N GLY A 225 20.74 -37.93 5.89
CA GLY A 225 21.67 -36.94 6.48
C GLY A 225 21.37 -35.46 6.20
N MET A 226 20.35 -35.14 5.41
CA MET A 226 19.94 -33.74 5.20
C MET A 226 19.00 -33.23 6.30
N PRO A 227 19.23 -32.02 6.86
CA PRO A 227 18.29 -31.41 7.79
C PRO A 227 16.98 -31.09 7.04
N ILE A 228 15.88 -31.67 7.53
CA ILE A 228 14.54 -31.45 7.01
C ILE A 228 13.94 -30.26 7.77
N PRO A 229 13.37 -29.25 7.10
CA PRO A 229 12.68 -28.15 7.79
C PRO A 229 11.54 -28.72 8.66
N PRO A 230 11.28 -28.16 9.85
CA PRO A 230 10.29 -28.71 10.77
C PRO A 230 8.90 -28.66 10.13
N THR A 231 8.38 -29.83 9.76
CA THR A 231 6.98 -29.99 9.38
C THR A 231 6.15 -30.03 10.66
N ALA A 232 5.46 -28.95 10.98
CA ALA A 232 4.44 -28.97 12.02
C ALA A 232 3.28 -29.86 11.54
N SER A 233 3.29 -31.14 11.92
CA SER A 233 2.11 -31.98 11.90
C SER A 233 1.17 -31.53 13.04
N PRO A 234 -0.14 -31.33 12.79
CA PRO A 234 -1.08 -31.22 13.88
C PRO A 234 -1.14 -32.60 14.54
N THR A 235 -1.12 -32.65 15.86
CA THR A 235 -1.13 -33.86 16.71
C THR A 235 0.24 -34.49 17.01
N GLU A 236 1.10 -33.74 17.72
CA GLU A 236 1.87 -34.30 18.83
C GLU A 236 2.14 -33.14 19.80
N GLN A 237 1.57 -33.23 21.01
CA GLN A 237 1.88 -32.33 22.11
C GLN A 237 3.34 -32.56 22.52
N LYS A 238 4.29 -31.98 21.79
CA LYS A 238 5.62 -31.70 22.33
C LYS A 238 5.54 -30.36 23.03
N GLU A 239 5.87 -30.37 24.31
CA GLU A 239 6.06 -29.18 25.14
C GLU A 239 6.73 -28.11 24.31
N VAL A 240 6.10 -26.94 24.24
CA VAL A 240 6.62 -25.78 23.54
C VAL A 240 7.94 -25.44 24.20
N GLU A 241 9.06 -25.88 23.60
CA GLU A 241 10.37 -25.36 23.92
C GLU A 241 10.34 -23.89 23.46
N THR A 242 9.95 -23.03 24.39
CA THR A 242 9.97 -21.58 24.23
C THR A 242 11.41 -21.20 23.96
N VAL A 243 11.73 -21.01 22.68
CA VAL A 243 13.00 -20.39 22.28
C VAL A 243 13.03 -19.04 22.98
N PRO A 244 14.02 -18.78 23.86
CA PRO A 244 14.09 -17.49 24.52
C PRO A 244 14.21 -16.39 23.47
N PRO A 245 13.60 -15.22 23.69
CA PRO A 245 13.71 -14.11 22.76
C PRO A 245 15.18 -13.84 22.47
N PHE A 246 15.51 -13.73 21.19
CA PHE A 246 16.87 -13.44 20.75
C PHE A 246 17.23 -12.01 21.20
N ASP A 247 18.15 -11.93 22.15
CA ASP A 247 18.63 -10.67 22.69
C ASP A 247 19.79 -10.15 21.84
N LEU A 248 19.46 -9.17 20.99
CA LEU A 248 20.40 -8.57 20.05
C LEU A 248 21.52 -7.83 20.78
N GLU A 249 21.24 -7.19 21.92
CA GLU A 249 22.25 -6.43 22.66
C GLU A 249 23.30 -7.37 23.26
N ARG A 250 22.83 -8.47 23.86
CA ARG A 250 23.72 -9.50 24.42
C ARG A 250 24.60 -10.18 23.38
N PHE A 251 24.13 -10.31 22.14
CA PHE A 251 24.92 -10.86 21.04
C PHE A 251 26.00 -9.88 20.56
N LEU A 252 25.68 -8.58 20.47
CA LEU A 252 26.61 -7.55 20.02
C LEU A 252 27.71 -7.27 21.05
N GLU A 253 27.43 -7.40 22.34
CA GLU A 253 28.41 -7.27 23.43
C GLU A 253 29.35 -8.48 23.55
N SER A 254 29.01 -9.63 22.95
CA SER A 254 29.80 -10.86 23.03
C SER A 254 30.95 -10.95 22.01
N ARG A 255 31.34 -9.82 21.41
CA ARG A 255 32.35 -9.74 20.35
C ARG A 255 33.60 -8.97 20.72
#